data_AF-A0A3D1I055-F1
#
_entry.id   AF-A0A3D1I055-F1
#
_cell.length_a   1.000
_cell.length_b   1.000
_cell.length_c   1.000
_cell.angle_alpha   90.00
_cell.angle_beta   90.00
_cell.angle_gamma   90.00
#
_symmetry.space_group_name_H-M   'P 1'
#
loop_
_entity.id
_entity.type
_entity.pdbx_description
1 polymer ?
#
loop_
_entity_poly.entity_id
_entity_poly.type
_entity_poly.pdbx_seq_one_letter_code
_entity_poly.pdbx_strand_id
1 'polypeptide(L)' 'FSAVSNPVGAKLVDSLDAPGGQITGTSDYLNTNAIMDLMLLKDPDMKKVGLLYDVGQDSSTQAIKDAKTYLQSKG' A
#
# COMPACT_ATOMS: atom_id res chain seq x y z
N PHE A 1 14.71 2.06 -10.16
CA PHE A 1 13.50 1.21 -10.11
C PHE A 1 12.36 1.85 -10.91
N SER A 2 11.30 1.13 -11.29
CA SER A 2 10.26 1.68 -12.20
C SER A 2 8.80 1.44 -11.79
N ALA A 3 8.55 0.67 -10.74
CA ALA A 3 7.22 0.37 -10.18
C ALA A 3 7.43 -0.40 -8.87
N VAL A 4 8.02 0.26 -7.87
CA VAL A 4 8.22 -0.36 -6.56
C VAL A 4 7.36 0.36 -5.54
N SER A 5 6.43 -0.37 -4.91
CA SER A 5 5.44 0.21 -3.99
C SER A 5 6.07 0.88 -2.77
N ASN A 6 7.14 0.28 -2.23
CA ASN A 6 7.85 0.80 -1.06
C ASN A 6 9.36 0.67 -1.25
N PRO A 7 10.01 1.60 -1.97
CA PRO A 7 11.45 1.49 -2.27
C PRO A 7 12.32 1.68 -1.03
N VAL A 8 11.83 2.37 0.01
CA VAL A 8 12.51 2.49 1.32
C VAL A 8 12.47 1.16 2.06
N GLY A 9 11.29 0.54 2.18
CA GLY A 9 11.14 -0.78 2.80
C GLY A 9 11.91 -1.88 2.09
N ALA A 10 11.99 -1.81 0.76
CA ALA A 10 12.80 -2.69 -0.07
C ALA A 10 14.31 -2.36 -0.04
N LYS A 11 14.72 -1.34 0.72
CA LYS A 11 16.12 -0.90 0.90
C LYS A 11 16.81 -0.48 -0.41
N LEU A 12 16.05 0.06 -1.36
CA LEU A 12 16.57 0.59 -2.62
C LEU A 12 17.05 2.05 -2.48
N VAL A 13 16.45 2.81 -1.55
CA VAL A 13 16.74 4.21 -1.27
C VAL A 13 16.58 4.52 0.23
N ASP A 14 17.31 5.52 0.73
CA ASP A 14 17.21 5.95 2.13
C ASP A 14 15.93 6.75 2.41
N SER A 15 15.50 7.56 1.44
CA SER A 15 14.24 8.31 1.49
C SER A 15 13.70 8.56 0.08
N LEU A 16 12.42 8.96 0.00
CA LEU A 16 11.79 9.32 -1.28
C LEU A 16 12.24 10.69 -1.79
N ASP A 17 12.55 11.63 -0.89
CA ASP A 17 12.99 12.98 -1.25
C ASP A 17 14.48 13.01 -1.64
N ALA A 18 15.32 12.32 -0.88
CA ALA A 18 16.76 12.22 -1.09
C ALA A 18 17.18 10.74 -1.04
N PRO A 19 17.44 10.08 -2.19
CA PRO A 19 17.64 8.64 -2.23
C PRO A 19 18.95 8.14 -1.62
N GLY A 20 19.92 9.03 -1.36
CA GLY A 20 21.17 8.73 -0.67
C GLY A 20 22.27 8.05 -1.51
N GLY A 21 21.93 7.50 -2.69
CA GLY A 21 22.87 6.77 -3.55
C GLY A 21 22.66 6.97 -5.05
N GLN A 22 23.14 6.01 -5.85
CA GLN A 22 23.10 6.04 -7.32
C GLN A 22 21.85 5.36 -7.90
N ILE A 23 20.93 4.90 -7.04
CA ILE A 23 19.67 4.25 -7.43
C ILE A 23 18.54 5.25 -7.23
N THR A 24 17.72 5.44 -8.28
CA THR A 24 16.49 6.23 -8.23
C THR A 24 15.41 5.57 -9.08
N GLY A 25 14.19 6.07 -9.06
CA GLY A 25 13.07 5.46 -9.76
C GLY A 25 11.70 6.04 -9.45
N THR A 26 10.67 5.33 -9.91
CA THR A 26 9.27 5.67 -9.69
C THR A 26 8.58 4.64 -8.80
N SER A 27 7.83 5.13 -7.82
CA SER A 27 6.97 4.30 -6.98
C SER A 27 5.55 4.30 -7.52
N ASP A 28 4.90 3.15 -7.44
CA ASP A 28 3.50 2.90 -7.74
C ASP A 28 2.69 2.69 -6.44
N TYR A 29 3.09 3.36 -5.35
CA TYR A 29 2.41 3.30 -4.05
C TYR A 29 0.88 3.44 -4.19
N LEU A 30 0.17 2.53 -3.53
CA LEU A 30 -1.28 2.49 -3.53
C LEU A 30 -1.85 3.32 -2.38
N ASN A 31 -2.68 4.33 -2.70
CA ASN A 31 -3.51 4.98 -1.69
C ASN A 31 -4.68 4.06 -1.29
N THR A 32 -4.37 3.11 -0.39
CA THR A 32 -5.31 2.07 0.05
C THR A 32 -6.55 2.65 0.73
N ASN A 33 -6.39 3.73 1.51
CA ASN A 33 -7.50 4.35 2.23
C ASN A 33 -8.57 4.89 1.28
N ALA A 34 -8.14 5.56 0.20
CA ALA A 34 -9.06 6.07 -0.82
C ALA A 34 -9.87 4.94 -1.49
N ILE A 35 -9.26 3.77 -1.68
CA ILE A 35 -9.96 2.60 -2.23
C ILE A 35 -11.00 2.10 -1.23
N MET A 36 -10.65 2.01 0.06
CA MET A 36 -11.61 1.59 1.10
C MET A 36 -12.77 2.60 1.24
N ASP A 37 -12.48 3.90 1.16
CA ASP A 37 -13.50 4.96 1.15
C ASP A 37 -14.47 4.78 -0.03
N LEU A 38 -13.97 4.47 -1.23
CA LEU A 38 -14.80 4.20 -2.41
C LEU A 38 -15.68 2.95 -2.24
N MET A 39 -15.16 1.90 -1.59
CA MET A 39 -15.95 0.70 -1.29
C MET A 39 -17.11 1.03 -0.35
N LEU A 40 -16.86 1.78 0.72
CA LEU A 40 -17.89 2.21 1.68
C LEU A 40 -18.87 3.22 1.10
N LEU A 41 -18.41 4.08 0.18
CA LEU A 41 -19.31 4.98 -0.55
C LEU A 41 -20.31 4.18 -1.40
N LYS A 42 -19.85 3.08 -2.01
CA LYS A 42 -20.68 2.24 -2.85
C LYS A 42 -21.62 1.35 -2.04
N ASP A 43 -21.13 0.76 -0.95
CA ASP A 43 -21.88 -0.08 -0.03
C ASP A 43 -21.54 0.28 1.43
N PRO A 44 -22.30 1.21 2.05
CA PRO A 44 -22.05 1.65 3.42
C PRO A 44 -22.26 0.56 4.47
N ASP A 45 -23.02 -0.50 4.13
CA ASP A 45 -23.38 -1.57 5.05
C ASP A 45 -22.47 -2.80 4.95
N MET A 46 -21.47 -2.76 4.06
CA MET A 46 -20.49 -3.83 3.85
C MET A 46 -19.86 -4.28 5.18
N LYS A 47 -19.92 -5.59 5.46
CA LYS A 47 -19.43 -6.18 6.72
C LYS A 47 -18.10 -6.95 6.60
N LYS A 48 -17.71 -7.31 5.38
CA LYS A 48 -16.51 -8.14 5.14
C LYS A 48 -15.82 -7.69 3.87
N VAL A 49 -14.50 -7.58 3.96
CA VAL A 49 -13.61 -7.34 2.82
C VAL A 49 -12.61 -8.49 2.74
N GLY A 50 -12.57 -9.16 1.59
CA GLY A 50 -11.58 -10.18 1.29
C GLY A 50 -10.34 -9.54 0.66
N LEU A 51 -9.17 -9.81 1.22
CA LEU A 51 -7.89 -9.35 0.68
C LEU A 51 -7.12 -10.55 0.11
N LEU A 52 -6.98 -10.61 -1.21
CA LEU A 52 -6.17 -11.62 -1.90
C LEU A 52 -4.81 -11.02 -2.26
N TYR A 53 -3.73 -11.64 -1.79
CA TYR A 53 -2.37 -11.19 -2.05
C TYR A 53 -1.38 -12.36 -1.96
N ASP A 54 -0.20 -12.18 -2.57
CA ASP A 54 0.92 -13.11 -2.48
C ASP A 54 1.82 -12.74 -1.29
N VAL A 55 1.97 -13.68 -0.36
CA VAL A 55 2.80 -13.51 0.84
C VAL A 55 4.30 -13.40 0.54
N GLY A 56 4.74 -13.83 -0.64
CA GLY A 56 6.14 -13.72 -1.10
C GLY A 56 6.46 -12.40 -1.80
N GLN A 57 5.47 -11.51 -2.00
CA GLN A 57 5.64 -10.26 -2.73
C GLN A 57 5.59 -9.05 -1.80
N ASP A 58 6.76 -8.46 -1.53
CA ASP A 58 6.91 -7.27 -0.68
C ASP A 58 6.08 -6.07 -1.15
N SER A 59 5.80 -5.98 -2.46
CA SER A 59 4.97 -4.93 -3.07
C SER A 59 3.54 -4.90 -2.52
N SER A 60 3.04 -6.00 -1.96
CA SER A 60 1.68 -6.10 -1.40
C SER A 60 1.60 -5.76 0.10
N THR A 61 2.71 -5.90 0.83
CA THR A 61 2.72 -5.86 2.30
C THR A 61 2.14 -4.58 2.88
N GLN A 62 2.54 -3.42 2.34
CA GLN A 62 2.10 -2.12 2.86
C GLN A 62 0.61 -1.89 2.62
N ALA A 63 0.12 -2.15 1.39
CA ALA A 63 -1.30 -1.99 1.08
C ALA A 63 -2.20 -2.90 1.94
N ILE A 64 -1.77 -4.15 2.17
CA ILE A 64 -2.51 -5.08 3.03
C ILE A 64 -2.54 -4.61 4.49
N LYS A 65 -1.42 -4.06 4.98
CA LYS A 65 -1.36 -3.46 6.32
C LYS A 65 -2.30 -2.26 6.43
N ASP A 66 -2.24 -1.34 5.47
CA ASP A 66 -3.06 -0.14 5.44
C ASP A 66 -4.56 -0.50 5.36
N ALA A 67 -4.95 -1.45 4.52
CA ALA A 67 -6.33 -1.94 4.42
C ALA A 67 -6.83 -2.51 5.75
N LYS A 68 -6.03 -3.36 6.40
CA LYS A 68 -6.38 -3.94 7.71
C LYS A 68 -6.55 -2.85 8.77
N THR A 69 -5.62 -1.91 8.86
CA THR A 69 -5.70 -0.78 9.80
C THR A 69 -6.91 0.10 9.54
N TYR A 70 -7.19 0.44 8.28
CA TYR A 70 -8.35 1.23 7.90
C TYR A 70 -9.64 0.51 8.32
N LEU A 71 -9.82 -0.75 7.92
CA LEU A 71 -11.04 -1.52 8.19
C LEU A 71 -11.27 -1.70 9.69
N GLN A 72 -10.21 -2.02 10.46
CA GLN A 72 -10.29 -2.11 11.92
C GLN A 72 -10.73 -0.79 12.59
N SER A 73 -10.38 0.36 12.00
CA SER A 73 -10.82 1.67 12.52
C SER A 73 -12.29 1.97 12.29
N LYS A 74 -12.97 1.24 11.39
CA LYS A 74 -14.38 1.44 11.04
C LYS A 74 -15.35 0.50 11.78
N GLY A 75 -14.82 -0.49 12.50
CA GLY A 75 -15.60 -1.53 13.20
C GLY A 75 -15.90 -2.72 12.30
#